data_AF-A0A9W6W4F9-F1
#
_entry.id   AF-A0A9W6W4F9-F1
#
_cell.length_a   1.000
_cell.length_b   1.000
_cell.length_c   1.000
_cell.angle_alpha   90.00
_cell.angle_beta   90.00
_cell.angle_gamma   90.00
#
_symmetry.space_group_name_H-M   'P 1'
#
loop_
_entity.id
_entity.type
_entity.pdbx_description
1 polymer ?
#
loop_
_entity_poly.entity_id
_entity_poly.type
_entity_poly.pdbx_seq_one_letter_code
_entity_poly.pdbx_strand_id
1 'polypeptide(L)'
;MGIDDSDTHVEAVEEETDRPAPVTQPDRPGVDGYPSRADSRKGAAAANDAIAASDRDGGRKGIVGDGPSDDVARVADHDDGEAERGILASLKRAFTSERVDDSEELAGVVDRPDFQDPREDPRLVPDRYDTPLERTDGTRTPLFRGEPTREQTKQGDLGDCGIIATLGAVAGHRPEAIRDCVRETDDGNYEVRLHEARYSMSRMRYEPTGRPVTLTVTPDLPVRGDEPHKPAFADSTSTGAAWAPVLEKAIAGIDQTWNDDRRRKWDDRWQVQGTGKDAPKGYVRLDQGSNPSGRAELLTQLTGRPAKTYEFPTDYDRNGRNPDQQLLDEFRQQLDDRKPVLVGTRSTERMMAVTEIYLKHGRQRNTTIGSFGVISVDAREDHPLTVRLGVVTEEEHRYTIHPGDTFPVGDQTWKLDRVEDPTGRDWTVVLTKVE
;
A
#
# COMPACT_ATOMS: atom_id res chain seq x y z
N MET A 1 23.01 -15.07 -23.49
CA MET A 1 23.07 -15.41 -22.05
C MET A 1 22.72 -14.12 -21.33
N GLY A 2 21.43 -13.81 -21.29
CA GLY A 2 20.92 -12.53 -20.77
C GLY A 2 20.60 -12.71 -19.30
N ILE A 3 21.23 -11.90 -18.45
CA ILE A 3 20.97 -11.85 -17.02
C ILE A 3 20.00 -10.69 -16.80
N ASP A 4 18.96 -11.01 -16.06
CA ASP A 4 17.75 -10.26 -15.73
C ASP A 4 18.08 -9.18 -14.68
N ASP A 5 17.72 -7.92 -14.98
CA ASP A 5 17.87 -6.77 -14.10
C ASP A 5 16.63 -6.64 -13.20
N SER A 6 16.81 -6.76 -11.89
CA SER A 6 15.73 -6.56 -10.92
C SER A 6 16.09 -5.48 -9.88
N ASP A 7 15.42 -4.33 -9.95
CA ASP A 7 15.58 -3.19 -9.04
C ASP A 7 14.93 -3.42 -7.67
N THR A 8 15.67 -3.14 -6.60
CA THR A 8 15.19 -3.17 -5.20
C THR A 8 15.54 -1.84 -4.49
N HIS A 9 14.83 -1.47 -3.42
CA HIS A 9 14.94 -0.15 -2.74
C HIS A 9 15.30 -0.28 -1.26
N VAL A 10 16.06 0.68 -0.73
CA VAL A 10 16.51 0.76 0.68
C VAL A 10 16.21 2.13 1.25
N GLU A 11 15.77 2.16 2.50
CA GLU A 11 15.46 3.37 3.25
C GLU A 11 16.33 3.41 4.52
N ALA A 12 16.96 4.54 4.83
CA ALA A 12 17.79 4.70 6.03
C ALA A 12 17.70 6.14 6.62
N VAL A 13 18.04 6.28 7.90
CA VAL A 13 17.91 7.51 8.72
C VAL A 13 19.30 8.11 9.00
N GLU A 14 19.78 9.15 8.33
CA GLU A 14 21.14 9.67 8.58
C GLU A 14 21.27 10.53 9.86
N GLU A 15 22.38 10.36 10.58
CA GLU A 15 22.89 11.29 11.59
C GLU A 15 24.40 11.51 11.36
N GLU A 16 24.84 12.75 11.50
CA GLU A 16 26.23 13.18 11.55
C GLU A 16 26.73 12.98 13.00
N THR A 17 27.59 11.98 13.25
CA THR A 17 28.00 11.62 14.62
C THR A 17 29.48 11.87 14.90
N ASP A 18 29.72 12.61 15.99
CA ASP A 18 30.95 12.62 16.77
C ASP A 18 30.95 11.37 17.68
N ARG A 19 31.98 10.52 17.59
CA ARG A 19 31.97 9.11 18.06
C ARG A 19 32.65 8.91 19.41
N PRO A 20 32.10 8.09 20.32
CA PRO A 20 32.87 7.31 21.28
C PRO A 20 32.96 5.81 20.90
N ALA A 21 34.03 5.15 21.35
CA ALA A 21 34.45 3.81 20.94
C ALA A 21 33.60 2.64 21.51
N PRO A 22 33.56 1.46 20.84
CA PRO A 22 32.64 0.37 21.19
C PRO A 22 33.19 -0.58 22.26
N VAL A 23 32.28 -1.11 23.08
CA VAL A 23 32.52 -2.17 24.07
C VAL A 23 31.92 -3.49 23.56
N THR A 24 32.71 -4.57 23.68
CA THR A 24 32.41 -5.92 23.19
C THR A 24 31.56 -6.72 24.19
N GLN A 25 30.58 -7.51 23.72
CA GLN A 25 29.92 -8.57 24.50
C GLN A 25 29.98 -9.93 23.78
N PRO A 26 30.09 -11.06 24.51
CA PRO A 26 30.30 -12.38 23.92
C PRO A 26 29.03 -13.26 23.81
N ASP A 27 29.19 -14.30 22.98
CA ASP A 27 28.25 -15.26 22.41
C ASP A 27 27.33 -16.05 23.38
N ARG A 28 26.17 -16.46 22.85
CA ARG A 28 25.35 -17.57 23.36
C ARG A 28 25.09 -18.61 22.26
N PRO A 29 25.18 -19.92 22.57
CA PRO A 29 24.94 -20.99 21.60
C PRO A 29 23.47 -21.43 21.54
N GLY A 30 23.12 -22.08 20.42
CA GLY A 30 21.77 -22.34 19.94
C GLY A 30 21.06 -23.56 20.54
N VAL A 31 19.78 -23.68 20.18
CA VAL A 31 18.93 -24.84 20.52
C VAL A 31 18.08 -25.20 19.30
N ASP A 32 18.21 -26.47 18.90
CA ASP A 32 17.51 -27.13 17.81
C ASP A 32 16.08 -27.58 18.17
N GLY A 33 15.23 -27.68 17.14
CA GLY A 33 14.33 -28.83 16.98
C GLY A 33 12.83 -28.62 17.14
N TYR A 34 12.10 -28.51 16.02
CA TYR A 34 10.66 -28.78 15.92
C TYR A 34 10.40 -29.88 14.89
N PRO A 35 9.60 -30.92 15.21
CA PRO A 35 9.13 -31.86 14.20
C PRO A 35 7.76 -31.47 13.62
N SER A 36 7.69 -31.65 12.30
CA SER A 36 6.54 -31.57 11.40
C SER A 36 5.41 -32.53 11.78
N ARG A 37 4.16 -32.12 11.52
CA ARG A 37 3.00 -33.03 11.48
C ARG A 37 2.10 -32.74 10.29
N ALA A 38 1.77 -33.83 9.60
CA ALA A 38 1.15 -33.93 8.30
C ALA A 38 -0.39 -33.81 8.31
N ASP A 39 -0.87 -33.39 7.14
CA ASP A 39 -2.09 -33.70 6.39
C ASP A 39 -3.17 -34.59 7.02
N SER A 40 -4.43 -34.18 6.82
CA SER A 40 -5.58 -35.07 6.65
C SER A 40 -6.73 -34.37 5.90
N ARG A 41 -6.91 -34.74 4.63
CA ARG A 41 -8.11 -34.47 3.80
C ARG A 41 -9.22 -35.49 4.08
N LYS A 42 -10.49 -35.07 3.98
CA LYS A 42 -11.74 -35.80 3.60
C LYS A 42 -12.90 -34.78 3.69
N GLY A 43 -13.86 -34.58 2.80
CA GLY A 43 -14.35 -35.29 1.61
C GLY A 43 -15.87 -35.53 1.73
N ALA A 44 -16.69 -34.95 0.83
CA ALA A 44 -18.07 -35.30 0.37
C ALA A 44 -18.90 -34.00 0.10
N ALA A 45 -19.31 -33.64 -1.13
CA ALA A 45 -20.36 -34.20 -2.02
C ALA A 45 -21.79 -34.10 -1.42
N ALA A 46 -22.89 -33.72 -2.07
CA ALA A 46 -23.31 -33.13 -3.35
C ALA A 46 -24.86 -33.03 -3.29
N ALA A 47 -25.53 -32.08 -3.96
CA ALA A 47 -26.88 -32.25 -4.55
C ALA A 47 -27.36 -31.00 -5.31
N ASN A 48 -28.06 -31.25 -6.43
CA ASN A 48 -28.43 -30.38 -7.55
C ASN A 48 -29.81 -29.70 -7.44
N ASP A 49 -30.09 -28.91 -8.50
CA ASP A 49 -31.38 -28.53 -9.12
C ASP A 49 -31.92 -27.13 -8.73
N ALA A 50 -32.44 -26.27 -9.62
CA ALA A 50 -32.85 -26.37 -11.03
C ALA A 50 -32.86 -24.98 -11.72
N ILE A 51 -32.90 -25.03 -13.05
CA ILE A 51 -32.98 -23.94 -14.04
C ILE A 51 -34.41 -23.39 -14.16
N ALA A 52 -34.57 -22.07 -14.41
CA ALA A 52 -35.68 -21.54 -15.21
C ALA A 52 -35.23 -20.30 -16.00
N ALA A 53 -35.46 -20.36 -17.32
CA ALA A 53 -35.17 -19.35 -18.31
C ALA A 53 -36.26 -18.27 -18.38
N SER A 54 -35.93 -17.09 -18.91
CA SER A 54 -36.89 -16.28 -19.66
C SER A 54 -36.22 -15.33 -20.65
N ASP A 55 -36.70 -15.43 -21.88
CA ASP A 55 -36.48 -14.60 -23.06
C ASP A 55 -36.74 -13.10 -22.89
N ARG A 56 -36.11 -12.31 -23.78
CA ARG A 56 -36.60 -11.08 -24.49
C ARG A 56 -35.39 -10.51 -25.25
N ASP A 57 -35.28 -10.65 -26.57
CA ASP A 57 -36.04 -10.02 -27.67
C ASP A 57 -36.17 -8.49 -27.59
N GLY A 58 -35.76 -7.83 -28.67
CA GLY A 58 -36.13 -6.45 -28.99
C GLY A 58 -34.98 -5.49 -29.34
N GLY A 59 -34.87 -5.14 -30.63
CA GLY A 59 -34.68 -3.73 -31.00
C GLY A 59 -33.47 -3.35 -31.85
N ARG A 60 -33.56 -3.61 -33.16
CA ARG A 60 -32.84 -2.85 -34.20
C ARG A 60 -33.29 -1.38 -34.23
N LYS A 61 -32.34 -0.45 -34.43
CA LYS A 61 -32.52 0.71 -35.31
C LYS A 61 -31.17 1.28 -35.73
N GLY A 62 -30.91 1.25 -37.03
CA GLY A 62 -29.76 1.91 -37.64
C GLY A 62 -30.07 3.37 -37.99
N ILE A 63 -29.01 4.16 -38.13
CA ILE A 63 -29.00 5.40 -38.92
C ILE A 63 -27.68 5.44 -39.68
N VAL A 64 -27.82 5.69 -40.97
CA VAL A 64 -26.81 5.89 -42.02
C VAL A 64 -26.53 7.39 -42.13
N GLY A 65 -25.30 7.78 -42.44
CA GLY A 65 -24.97 9.14 -42.88
C GLY A 65 -23.51 9.30 -43.33
N ASP A 66 -23.29 9.23 -44.64
CA ASP A 66 -22.03 9.51 -45.36
C ASP A 66 -21.55 10.97 -45.24
N GLY A 67 -20.22 11.18 -45.31
CA GLY A 67 -19.50 12.48 -45.33
C GLY A 67 -19.63 13.27 -46.65
N PRO A 68 -18.57 13.87 -47.22
CA PRO A 68 -17.40 14.59 -46.66
C PRO A 68 -17.24 16.01 -47.28
N SER A 69 -16.26 16.81 -46.84
CA SER A 69 -15.50 17.72 -47.74
C SER A 69 -14.31 18.39 -47.04
N ASP A 70 -13.19 18.40 -47.77
CA ASP A 70 -11.91 19.07 -47.56
C ASP A 70 -12.00 20.61 -47.50
N ASP A 71 -11.06 21.29 -46.82
CA ASP A 71 -10.04 22.12 -47.50
C ASP A 71 -9.15 22.97 -46.54
N VAL A 72 -7.84 22.73 -46.69
CA VAL A 72 -6.73 23.70 -46.88
C VAL A 72 -6.33 24.72 -45.79
N ALA A 73 -5.22 24.37 -45.13
CA ALA A 73 -4.00 25.15 -44.84
C ALA A 73 -4.07 26.59 -44.27
N ARG A 74 -3.44 26.77 -43.09
CA ARG A 74 -2.51 27.90 -42.84
C ARG A 74 -1.51 27.57 -41.73
N VAL A 75 -0.29 28.05 -41.97
CA VAL A 75 0.97 27.79 -41.29
C VAL A 75 1.17 28.72 -40.08
N ALA A 76 1.73 28.14 -39.01
CA ALA A 76 2.59 28.66 -37.94
C ALA A 76 2.37 30.07 -37.35
N ASP A 77 2.17 30.13 -36.03
CA ASP A 77 3.22 30.57 -35.10
C ASP A 77 2.90 30.00 -33.68
N HIS A 78 3.85 29.25 -33.13
CA HIS A 78 3.80 28.64 -31.80
C HIS A 78 4.27 29.66 -30.76
N ASP A 79 3.39 30.07 -29.84
CA ASP A 79 3.72 30.88 -28.67
C ASP A 79 3.86 29.97 -27.44
N ASP A 80 4.96 29.23 -27.38
CA ASP A 80 5.35 28.40 -26.23
C ASP A 80 6.00 29.29 -25.16
N GLY A 81 5.20 30.11 -24.48
CA GLY A 81 5.69 31.05 -23.46
C GLY A 81 4.82 31.23 -22.22
N GLU A 82 3.54 30.81 -22.25
CA GLU A 82 2.59 31.07 -21.16
C GLU A 82 2.36 29.89 -20.22
N ALA A 83 2.48 28.64 -20.70
CA ALA A 83 2.29 27.45 -19.86
C ALA A 83 3.39 27.29 -18.78
N GLU A 84 4.63 27.64 -19.09
CA GLU A 84 5.74 27.55 -18.12
C GLU A 84 5.68 28.66 -17.06
N ARG A 85 5.12 29.84 -17.37
CA ARG A 85 4.98 30.93 -16.39
C ARG A 85 3.90 30.63 -15.35
N GLY A 86 2.87 29.86 -15.69
CA GLY A 86 1.81 29.46 -14.75
C GLY A 86 2.29 28.45 -13.69
N ILE A 87 3.15 27.50 -14.10
CA ILE A 87 3.73 26.49 -13.20
C ILE A 87 4.80 27.13 -12.31
N LEU A 88 5.64 27.99 -12.88
CA LEU A 88 6.70 28.67 -12.13
C LEU A 88 6.14 29.75 -11.19
N ALA A 89 5.02 30.41 -11.52
CA ALA A 89 4.31 31.33 -10.63
C ALA A 89 3.54 30.59 -9.50
N SER A 90 3.02 29.39 -9.76
CA SER A 90 2.44 28.52 -8.73
C SER A 90 3.50 28.01 -7.76
N LEU A 91 4.68 27.65 -8.27
CA LEU A 91 5.86 27.35 -7.44
C LEU A 91 6.32 28.58 -6.64
N LYS A 92 6.34 29.78 -7.24
CA LYS A 92 6.77 31.01 -6.54
C LYS A 92 5.81 31.42 -5.42
N ARG A 93 4.49 31.20 -5.57
CA ARG A 93 3.52 31.38 -4.46
C ARG A 93 3.72 30.37 -3.34
N ALA A 94 4.15 29.15 -3.64
CA ALA A 94 4.50 28.15 -2.63
C ALA A 94 5.78 28.51 -1.84
N PHE A 95 6.62 29.43 -2.33
CA PHE A 95 7.84 29.89 -1.65
C PHE A 95 7.65 31.15 -0.81
N THR A 96 6.51 31.85 -0.90
CA THR A 96 6.26 33.10 -0.16
C THR A 96 5.04 33.06 0.77
N SER A 97 4.49 31.87 1.08
CA SER A 97 3.50 31.77 2.17
C SER A 97 4.23 31.85 3.51
N GLU A 98 4.28 33.08 4.01
CA GLU A 98 4.11 33.50 5.39
C GLU A 98 4.52 32.52 6.49
N ARG A 99 5.48 33.00 7.30
CA ARG A 99 5.56 32.73 8.74
C ARG A 99 4.15 32.81 9.34
N VAL A 100 3.51 31.66 9.50
CA VAL A 100 2.33 31.49 10.33
C VAL A 100 2.82 30.87 11.63
N ASP A 101 2.83 31.68 12.68
CA ASP A 101 2.86 31.35 14.10
C ASP A 101 3.42 29.96 14.48
N ASP A 102 4.75 29.90 14.64
CA ASP A 102 5.48 28.75 15.14
C ASP A 102 5.28 28.62 16.67
N SER A 103 4.25 27.90 17.14
CA SER A 103 4.29 27.15 18.42
C SER A 103 3.04 26.34 18.80
N GLU A 104 1.92 26.42 18.08
CA GLU A 104 0.78 25.58 18.46
C GLU A 104 1.01 24.12 18.07
N GLU A 105 1.08 23.27 19.08
CA GLU A 105 1.05 21.81 19.00
C GLU A 105 -0.17 21.35 18.21
N LEU A 106 0.03 20.44 17.25
CA LEU A 106 -1.09 19.85 16.52
C LEU A 106 -1.73 18.78 17.41
N ALA A 107 -2.94 19.03 17.91
CA ALA A 107 -3.65 18.09 18.77
C ALA A 107 -4.91 17.54 18.09
N GLY A 108 -5.25 16.27 18.38
CA GLY A 108 -6.47 15.64 17.87
C GLY A 108 -6.94 14.46 18.71
N VAL A 109 -8.21 14.07 18.56
CA VAL A 109 -8.78 12.87 19.18
C VAL A 109 -9.02 11.83 18.09
N VAL A 110 -8.39 10.68 18.21
CA VAL A 110 -8.54 9.55 17.29
C VAL A 110 -9.48 8.52 17.92
N ASP A 111 -10.77 8.66 17.63
CA ASP A 111 -11.80 7.77 18.16
C ASP A 111 -12.04 6.56 17.24
N ARG A 112 -12.74 6.76 16.12
CA ARG A 112 -13.11 5.67 15.21
C ARG A 112 -12.81 6.02 13.75
N PRO A 113 -11.52 6.01 13.35
CA PRO A 113 -11.16 6.19 11.94
C PRO A 113 -11.92 5.22 11.03
N ASP A 114 -12.33 5.68 9.86
CA ASP A 114 -13.06 4.84 8.92
C ASP A 114 -12.21 3.62 8.51
N PHE A 115 -12.81 2.44 8.58
CA PHE A 115 -12.21 1.17 8.13
C PHE A 115 -13.10 0.43 7.13
N GLN A 116 -14.29 0.96 6.86
CA GLN A 116 -15.23 0.42 5.88
C GLN A 116 -14.96 1.07 4.52
N ASP A 117 -14.30 0.34 3.63
CA ASP A 117 -14.19 0.76 2.24
C ASP A 117 -15.45 0.32 1.47
N PRO A 118 -16.28 1.24 0.94
CA PRO A 118 -17.47 0.88 0.17
C PRO A 118 -17.16 0.13 -1.14
N ARG A 119 -15.87 0.01 -1.53
CA ARG A 119 -15.42 -0.75 -2.70
C ARG A 119 -15.16 -2.22 -2.39
N GLU A 120 -14.99 -2.56 -1.12
CA GLU A 120 -14.67 -3.92 -0.70
C GLU A 120 -15.93 -4.71 -0.35
N ASP A 121 -15.81 -6.04 -0.37
CA ASP A 121 -16.88 -6.90 0.14
C ASP A 121 -16.96 -6.71 1.65
N PRO A 122 -18.09 -6.23 2.22
CA PRO A 122 -18.24 -6.03 3.66
C PRO A 122 -17.98 -7.28 4.51
N ARG A 123 -18.02 -8.47 3.91
CA ARG A 123 -17.70 -9.73 4.59
C ARG A 123 -16.19 -9.95 4.80
N LEU A 124 -15.36 -9.26 4.03
CA LEU A 124 -13.91 -9.38 4.06
C LEU A 124 -13.24 -8.36 4.97
N VAL A 125 -13.95 -7.32 5.38
CA VAL A 125 -13.46 -6.29 6.31
C VAL A 125 -14.03 -6.53 7.72
N PRO A 126 -13.46 -5.91 8.77
CA PRO A 126 -14.08 -5.89 10.11
C PRO A 126 -15.49 -5.28 10.02
N ASP A 127 -16.35 -5.49 11.02
CA ASP A 127 -17.76 -5.02 10.96
C ASP A 127 -18.11 -4.03 12.09
N ARG A 128 -17.30 -3.94 13.14
CA ARG A 128 -17.52 -3.00 14.24
C ARG A 128 -16.22 -2.62 14.97
N TYR A 129 -16.31 -1.57 15.78
CA TYR A 129 -15.36 -1.30 16.86
C TYR A 129 -15.79 -2.02 18.14
N ASP A 130 -14.82 -2.53 18.90
CA ASP A 130 -15.03 -3.19 20.20
C ASP A 130 -13.79 -2.98 21.09
N THR A 131 -13.73 -3.58 22.28
CA THR A 131 -12.61 -3.42 23.24
C THR A 131 -11.69 -4.66 23.32
N PRO A 132 -11.03 -5.11 22.23
CA PRO A 132 -10.23 -6.33 22.26
C PRO A 132 -8.96 -6.23 23.13
N LEU A 133 -8.63 -5.03 23.63
CA LEU A 133 -7.56 -4.83 24.60
C LEU A 133 -8.00 -5.19 26.03
N GLU A 134 -9.30 -5.25 26.30
CA GLU A 134 -9.86 -5.76 27.55
C GLU A 134 -9.90 -7.28 27.52
N ARG A 135 -9.31 -7.91 28.54
CA ARG A 135 -9.26 -9.36 28.68
C ARG A 135 -10.46 -9.84 29.48
N THR A 136 -10.84 -11.10 29.28
CA THR A 136 -12.00 -11.71 29.94
C THR A 136 -11.88 -11.81 31.46
N ASP A 137 -10.65 -11.73 32.00
CA ASP A 137 -10.38 -11.67 33.44
C ASP A 137 -10.50 -10.24 34.02
N GLY A 138 -10.92 -9.27 33.22
CA GLY A 138 -11.05 -7.86 33.61
C GLY A 138 -9.73 -7.09 33.62
N THR A 139 -8.61 -7.72 33.26
CA THR A 139 -7.33 -7.03 33.06
C THR A 139 -7.22 -6.49 31.63
N ARG A 140 -6.31 -5.55 31.39
CA ARG A 140 -6.04 -5.01 30.07
C ARG A 140 -4.76 -5.62 29.51
N THR A 141 -4.70 -5.80 28.19
CA THR A 141 -3.44 -6.08 27.51
C THR A 141 -2.47 -4.93 27.80
N PRO A 142 -1.30 -5.17 28.39
CA PRO A 142 -0.39 -4.10 28.77
C PRO A 142 0.09 -3.36 27.53
N LEU A 143 0.29 -2.04 27.65
CA LEU A 143 0.83 -1.24 26.55
C LEU A 143 2.15 -1.83 26.03
N PHE A 144 3.04 -2.19 26.95
CA PHE A 144 4.32 -2.81 26.64
C PHE A 144 4.49 -4.16 27.35
N ARG A 145 5.04 -5.14 26.63
CA ARG A 145 5.52 -6.40 27.20
C ARG A 145 7.05 -6.43 27.14
N GLY A 146 7.68 -5.75 28.08
CA GLY A 146 9.11 -5.47 28.03
C GLY A 146 9.43 -4.35 27.03
N GLU A 147 10.68 -4.32 26.57
CA GLU A 147 11.12 -3.39 25.52
C GLU A 147 10.36 -3.66 24.20
N PRO A 148 9.93 -2.61 23.45
CA PRO A 148 9.39 -2.79 22.12
C PRO A 148 10.34 -3.61 21.24
N THR A 149 9.81 -4.59 20.53
CA THR A 149 10.60 -5.45 19.63
C THR A 149 9.89 -5.61 18.30
N ARG A 150 10.64 -5.96 17.25
CA ARG A 150 10.08 -6.24 15.92
C ARG A 150 9.05 -7.38 15.97
N GLU A 151 9.24 -8.37 16.83
CA GLU A 151 8.35 -9.52 16.96
C GLU A 151 6.96 -9.15 17.52
N GLN A 152 6.83 -7.96 18.11
CA GLN A 152 5.57 -7.39 18.58
C GLN A 152 4.80 -6.63 17.50
N THR A 153 5.37 -6.44 16.30
CA THR A 153 4.65 -5.87 15.15
C THR A 153 4.17 -6.97 14.22
N LYS A 154 2.95 -7.44 14.47
CA LYS A 154 2.28 -8.45 13.63
C LYS A 154 1.08 -7.82 12.94
N GLN A 155 1.11 -7.84 11.61
CA GLN A 155 0.03 -7.36 10.77
C GLN A 155 -1.20 -8.25 10.91
N GLY A 156 -2.39 -7.64 10.84
CA GLY A 156 -3.66 -8.34 10.68
C GLY A 156 -4.16 -8.29 9.24
N ASP A 157 -5.46 -8.04 9.09
CA ASP A 157 -6.16 -8.12 7.81
C ASP A 157 -5.98 -6.87 6.92
N LEU A 158 -5.40 -5.79 7.45
CA LEU A 158 -5.21 -4.51 6.74
C LEU A 158 -4.04 -4.58 5.75
N GLY A 159 -4.17 -3.97 4.58
CA GLY A 159 -3.15 -3.85 3.53
C GLY A 159 -1.97 -2.91 3.85
N ASP A 160 -1.70 -2.63 5.12
CA ASP A 160 -0.76 -1.60 5.58
C ASP A 160 0.64 -2.14 5.93
N CYS A 161 1.06 -3.25 5.31
CA CYS A 161 2.29 -3.97 5.64
C CYS A 161 3.55 -3.10 5.78
N GLY A 162 3.65 -2.01 4.99
CA GLY A 162 4.76 -1.07 5.09
C GLY A 162 4.74 -0.20 6.36
N ILE A 163 3.56 0.10 6.91
CA ILE A 163 3.39 0.75 8.22
C ILE A 163 3.87 -0.20 9.33
N ILE A 164 3.39 -1.44 9.34
CA ILE A 164 3.79 -2.47 10.30
C ILE A 164 5.30 -2.74 10.23
N ALA A 165 5.85 -2.87 9.03
CA ALA A 165 7.29 -3.02 8.84
C ALA A 165 8.08 -1.83 9.40
N THR A 166 7.57 -0.60 9.21
CA THR A 166 8.17 0.62 9.75
C THR A 166 8.19 0.61 11.28
N LEU A 167 7.06 0.29 11.91
CA LEU A 167 6.98 0.13 13.36
C LEU A 167 7.98 -0.92 13.87
N GLY A 168 8.07 -2.06 13.18
CA GLY A 168 8.98 -3.15 13.55
C GLY A 168 10.45 -2.77 13.40
N ALA A 169 10.80 -2.01 12.37
CA ALA A 169 12.16 -1.51 12.15
C ALA A 169 12.55 -0.50 13.24
N VAL A 170 11.65 0.42 13.61
CA VAL A 170 11.90 1.34 14.72
C VAL A 170 12.03 0.57 16.03
N ALA A 171 11.13 -0.35 16.34
CA ALA A 171 11.21 -1.16 17.57
C ALA A 171 12.51 -1.98 17.66
N GLY A 172 12.97 -2.58 16.56
CA GLY A 172 14.18 -3.40 16.54
C GLY A 172 15.49 -2.62 16.69
N HIS A 173 15.54 -1.37 16.22
CA HIS A 173 16.78 -0.59 16.22
C HIS A 173 16.79 0.55 17.25
N ARG A 174 15.62 1.10 17.55
CA ARG A 174 15.35 2.29 18.37
C ARG A 174 14.07 2.15 19.22
N PRO A 175 14.00 1.12 20.07
CA PRO A 175 12.81 0.85 20.88
C PRO A 175 12.40 2.02 21.80
N GLU A 176 13.34 2.88 22.17
CA GLU A 176 13.08 4.12 22.92
C GLU A 176 12.16 5.08 22.18
N ALA A 177 12.27 5.18 20.85
CA ALA A 177 11.40 6.04 20.06
C ALA A 177 9.94 5.60 20.13
N ILE A 178 9.68 4.28 20.20
CA ILE A 178 8.33 3.75 20.41
C ILE A 178 7.83 4.05 21.83
N ARG A 179 8.67 3.85 22.85
CA ARG A 179 8.30 4.14 24.25
C ARG A 179 7.95 5.60 24.48
N ASP A 180 8.72 6.51 23.89
CA ASP A 180 8.53 7.94 24.04
C ASP A 180 7.35 8.46 23.21
N CYS A 181 6.95 7.70 22.19
CA CYS A 181 5.86 8.03 21.29
C CYS A 181 4.48 7.67 21.85
N VAL A 182 4.33 6.65 22.71
CA VAL A 182 3.00 6.23 23.22
C VAL A 182 3.00 5.95 24.71
N ARG A 183 1.97 6.48 25.39
CA ARG A 183 1.68 6.20 26.80
C ARG A 183 0.19 6.02 27.05
N GLU A 184 -0.15 5.28 28.09
CA GLU A 184 -1.53 5.19 28.60
C GLU A 184 -1.83 6.41 29.49
N THR A 185 -3.08 6.89 29.45
CA THR A 185 -3.58 7.99 30.28
C THR A 185 -4.47 7.46 31.41
N ASP A 186 -4.67 8.26 32.46
CA ASP A 186 -5.41 7.84 33.68
C ASP A 186 -6.88 7.46 33.41
N ASP A 187 -7.46 7.97 32.32
CA ASP A 187 -8.82 7.69 31.86
C ASP A 187 -8.92 6.44 30.96
N GLY A 188 -7.81 5.73 30.75
CA GLY A 188 -7.75 4.52 29.93
C GLY A 188 -7.61 4.77 28.43
N ASN A 189 -7.50 6.02 27.98
CA ASN A 189 -7.08 6.33 26.62
C ASN A 189 -5.55 6.16 26.47
N TYR A 190 -5.06 6.47 25.27
CA TYR A 190 -3.63 6.57 25.01
C TYR A 190 -3.30 7.96 24.48
N GLU A 191 -2.14 8.48 24.87
CA GLU A 191 -1.54 9.64 24.22
C GLU A 191 -0.44 9.15 23.29
N VAL A 192 -0.53 9.55 22.02
CA VAL A 192 0.48 9.29 21.00
C VAL A 192 1.08 10.60 20.54
N ARG A 193 2.40 10.74 20.64
CA ARG A 193 3.15 11.91 20.22
C ARG A 193 4.07 11.57 19.05
N LEU A 194 3.76 12.16 17.89
CA LEU A 194 4.56 12.05 16.68
C LEU A 194 5.30 13.36 16.42
N HIS A 195 6.40 13.28 15.66
CA HIS A 195 7.07 14.46 15.13
C HIS A 195 6.42 14.86 13.82
N GLU A 196 6.01 16.11 13.66
CA GLU A 196 5.60 16.56 12.34
C GLU A 196 6.81 16.49 11.39
N ALA A 197 6.60 15.91 10.20
CA ALA A 197 7.61 15.72 9.19
C ALA A 197 7.30 16.58 7.95
N ARG A 198 8.35 17.11 7.33
CA ARG A 198 8.28 17.85 6.06
C ARG A 198 9.31 17.33 5.08
N TYR A 199 8.92 17.19 3.81
CA TYR A 199 9.87 16.88 2.75
C TYR A 199 10.73 18.10 2.40
N SER A 200 12.04 17.93 2.45
CA SER A 200 13.05 18.92 2.09
C SER A 200 13.54 18.67 0.67
N MET A 201 13.10 19.49 -0.30
CA MET A 201 13.50 19.35 -1.71
C MET A 201 15.01 19.52 -1.92
N SER A 202 15.66 20.42 -1.17
CA SER A 202 17.10 20.67 -1.33
C SER A 202 17.97 19.51 -0.82
N ARG A 203 17.46 18.75 0.14
CA ARG A 203 18.17 17.60 0.75
C ARG A 203 17.62 16.26 0.30
N MET A 204 16.53 16.27 -0.46
CA MET A 204 15.83 15.10 -0.98
C MET A 204 15.52 14.07 0.12
N ARG A 205 14.98 14.53 1.26
CA ARG A 205 14.66 13.71 2.44
C ARG A 205 13.55 14.33 3.27
N TYR A 206 12.93 13.54 4.14
CA TYR A 206 12.06 14.05 5.18
C TYR A 206 12.87 14.56 6.37
N GLU A 207 12.44 15.67 6.97
CA GLU A 207 13.04 16.26 8.16
C GLU A 207 11.94 16.57 9.18
N PRO A 208 12.21 16.39 10.48
CA PRO A 208 11.28 16.82 11.52
C PRO A 208 11.19 18.35 11.51
N THR A 209 9.99 18.90 11.68
CA THR A 209 9.81 20.35 11.80
C THR A 209 10.14 20.87 13.20
N GLY A 210 10.23 19.96 14.18
CA GLY A 210 10.37 20.26 15.61
C GLY A 210 9.01 20.40 16.32
N ARG A 211 7.91 20.51 15.59
CA ARG A 211 6.56 20.59 16.16
C ARG A 211 6.01 19.18 16.45
N PRO A 212 5.47 18.94 17.66
CA PRO A 212 4.79 17.68 17.96
C PRO A 212 3.37 17.62 17.37
N VAL A 213 2.95 16.40 17.05
CA VAL A 213 1.55 16.03 16.77
C VAL A 213 1.10 15.09 17.89
N THR A 214 0.18 15.54 18.74
CA THR A 214 -0.30 14.80 19.91
C THR A 214 -1.72 14.32 19.68
N LEU A 215 -1.92 13.02 19.80
CA LEU A 215 -3.18 12.34 19.50
C LEU A 215 -3.67 11.63 20.76
N THR A 216 -4.88 11.95 21.21
CA THR A 216 -5.59 11.13 22.19
C THR A 216 -6.31 10.01 21.45
N VAL A 217 -5.89 8.76 21.67
CA VAL A 217 -6.40 7.58 20.97
C VAL A 217 -7.29 6.78 21.93
N THR A 218 -8.53 6.54 21.53
CA THR A 218 -9.45 5.72 22.33
C THR A 218 -9.09 4.24 22.24
N PRO A 219 -9.46 3.41 23.25
CA PRO A 219 -9.00 2.03 23.34
C PRO A 219 -9.66 1.04 22.38
N ASP A 220 -10.78 1.41 21.76
CA ASP A 220 -11.55 0.53 20.90
C ASP A 220 -10.86 0.31 19.55
N LEU A 221 -10.90 -0.91 19.06
CA LEU A 221 -10.23 -1.30 17.80
C LEU A 221 -11.24 -1.98 16.88
N PRO A 222 -11.02 -1.93 15.55
CA PRO A 222 -11.81 -2.72 14.60
C PRO A 222 -11.67 -4.21 14.90
N VAL A 223 -12.81 -4.91 14.95
CA VAL A 223 -12.89 -6.36 15.19
C VAL A 223 -13.86 -6.99 14.18
N ARG A 224 -13.75 -8.31 14.02
CA ARG A 224 -14.78 -9.10 13.35
C ARG A 224 -15.84 -9.53 14.35
N GLY A 225 -17.09 -9.60 13.90
CA GLY A 225 -18.21 -9.88 14.79
C GLY A 225 -18.16 -11.24 15.48
N ASP A 226 -17.50 -12.21 14.85
CA ASP A 226 -17.23 -13.57 15.34
C ASP A 226 -15.94 -13.68 16.18
N GLU A 227 -15.05 -12.68 16.15
CA GLU A 227 -13.81 -12.61 16.96
C GLU A 227 -13.68 -11.27 17.72
N PRO A 228 -14.62 -10.88 18.61
CA PRO A 228 -14.61 -9.56 19.26
C PRO A 228 -13.43 -9.30 20.21
N HIS A 229 -12.75 -10.35 20.66
CA HIS A 229 -11.62 -10.25 21.60
C HIS A 229 -10.26 -10.17 20.92
N LYS A 230 -10.24 -9.99 19.59
CA LYS A 230 -9.02 -9.92 18.81
C LYS A 230 -9.13 -8.74 17.83
N PRO A 231 -8.16 -7.81 17.83
CA PRO A 231 -8.15 -6.75 16.83
C PRO A 231 -8.01 -7.37 15.43
N ALA A 232 -8.75 -6.84 14.47
CA ALA A 232 -8.69 -7.33 13.10
C ALA A 232 -7.44 -6.85 12.35
N PHE A 233 -6.85 -5.73 12.79
CA PHE A 233 -5.63 -5.15 12.21
C PHE A 233 -4.41 -5.54 13.05
N ALA A 234 -3.50 -4.62 13.42
CA ALA A 234 -2.31 -5.00 14.17
C ALA A 234 -2.62 -5.81 15.44
N ASP A 235 -1.89 -6.92 15.61
CA ASP A 235 -2.21 -7.93 16.61
C ASP A 235 -1.60 -7.60 17.98
N SER A 236 -2.46 -7.45 19.00
CA SER A 236 -2.08 -7.37 20.42
C SER A 236 -2.22 -8.70 21.17
N THR A 237 -2.97 -9.65 20.62
CA THR A 237 -3.37 -10.90 21.30
C THR A 237 -2.22 -11.88 21.33
N SER A 238 -1.58 -12.17 20.18
CA SER A 238 -0.46 -13.12 20.14
C SER A 238 0.86 -12.49 20.58
N THR A 239 1.00 -11.17 20.43
CA THR A 239 2.18 -10.41 20.85
C THR A 239 2.15 -10.11 22.36
N GLY A 240 0.94 -9.96 22.92
CA GLY A 240 0.71 -9.62 24.32
C GLY A 240 1.08 -8.19 24.67
N ALA A 241 1.14 -7.29 23.69
CA ALA A 241 1.44 -5.86 23.86
C ALA A 241 0.50 -5.01 23.01
N ALA A 242 -0.02 -3.92 23.57
CA ALA A 242 -1.01 -3.08 22.90
C ALA A 242 -0.41 -1.94 22.05
N TRP A 243 0.88 -1.63 22.20
CA TRP A 243 1.48 -0.45 21.55
C TRP A 243 1.35 -0.48 20.01
N ALA A 244 1.46 -1.65 19.37
CA ALA A 244 1.40 -1.75 17.91
C ALA A 244 0.02 -1.35 17.35
N PRO A 245 -1.11 -1.94 17.77
CA PRO A 245 -2.42 -1.48 17.31
C PRO A 245 -2.79 -0.06 17.75
N VAL A 246 -2.30 0.41 18.89
CA VAL A 246 -2.52 1.80 19.32
C VAL A 246 -1.82 2.77 18.36
N LEU A 247 -0.56 2.51 18.00
CA LEU A 247 0.17 3.33 17.03
C LEU A 247 -0.41 3.20 15.63
N GLU A 248 -0.82 2.01 15.19
CA GLU A 248 -1.51 1.82 13.90
C GLU A 248 -2.79 2.67 13.83
N LYS A 249 -3.62 2.65 14.89
CA LYS A 249 -4.81 3.51 15.00
C LYS A 249 -4.47 4.99 14.96
N ALA A 250 -3.44 5.42 15.68
CA ALA A 250 -2.97 6.81 15.66
C ALA A 250 -2.54 7.25 14.26
N ILE A 251 -1.79 6.40 13.55
CA ILE A 251 -1.34 6.64 12.18
C ILE A 251 -2.53 6.66 11.21
N ALA A 252 -3.56 5.85 11.44
CA ALA A 252 -4.81 5.88 10.68
C ALA A 252 -5.52 7.24 10.86
N GLY A 253 -5.62 7.72 12.11
CA GLY A 253 -6.30 8.98 12.45
C GLY A 253 -5.49 10.26 12.27
N ILE A 254 -4.20 10.19 11.91
CA ILE A 254 -3.34 11.39 11.78
C ILE A 254 -3.85 12.37 10.71
N ASP A 255 -4.65 11.92 9.75
CA ASP A 255 -5.24 12.78 8.72
C ASP A 255 -6.25 13.80 9.25
N GLN A 256 -6.76 13.59 10.47
CA GLN A 256 -7.63 14.52 11.18
C GLN A 256 -6.88 15.78 11.61
N THR A 257 -5.55 15.72 11.77
CA THR A 257 -4.72 16.88 12.14
C THR A 257 -4.15 17.62 10.93
N TRP A 258 -4.38 17.12 9.72
CA TRP A 258 -3.86 17.77 8.51
C TRP A 258 -4.48 19.15 8.32
N ASN A 259 -3.69 20.11 7.85
CA ASN A 259 -4.22 21.38 7.36
C ASN A 259 -4.79 21.23 5.94
N ASP A 260 -5.45 22.27 5.44
CA ASP A 260 -6.08 22.27 4.11
C ASP A 260 -5.07 22.06 2.99
N ASP A 261 -3.84 22.55 3.13
CA ASP A 261 -2.78 22.34 2.14
C ASP A 261 -2.38 20.88 2.03
N ARG A 262 -2.23 20.19 3.17
CA ARG A 262 -1.87 18.78 3.21
C ARG A 262 -3.02 17.90 2.73
N ARG A 263 -4.26 18.22 3.10
CA ARG A 263 -5.46 17.56 2.56
C ARG A 263 -5.55 17.71 1.05
N ARG A 264 -5.43 18.93 0.52
CA ARG A 264 -5.45 19.17 -0.94
C ARG A 264 -4.37 18.39 -1.68
N LYS A 265 -3.14 18.36 -1.17
CA LYS A 265 -2.06 17.56 -1.78
C LYS A 265 -2.34 16.07 -1.77
N TRP A 266 -3.02 15.57 -0.74
CA TRP A 266 -3.47 14.18 -0.69
C TRP A 266 -4.56 13.92 -1.74
N ASP A 267 -5.56 14.79 -1.82
CA ASP A 267 -6.66 14.71 -2.78
C ASP A 267 -6.14 14.78 -4.23
N ASP A 268 -5.26 15.74 -4.54
CA ASP A 268 -4.66 15.91 -5.87
C ASP A 268 -3.91 14.64 -6.29
N ARG A 269 -3.09 14.08 -5.39
CA ARG A 269 -2.35 12.85 -5.65
C ARG A 269 -3.29 11.67 -5.89
N TRP A 270 -4.37 11.58 -5.12
CA TRP A 270 -5.36 10.52 -5.24
C TRP A 270 -6.12 10.60 -6.57
N GLN A 271 -6.51 11.80 -7.00
CA GLN A 271 -7.18 12.02 -8.27
C GLN A 271 -6.32 11.59 -9.48
N VAL A 272 -5.01 11.83 -9.43
CA VAL A 272 -4.07 11.37 -10.47
C VAL A 272 -4.05 9.85 -10.61
N GLN A 273 -4.39 9.09 -9.56
CA GLN A 273 -4.49 7.63 -9.64
C GLN A 273 -5.78 7.13 -10.34
N GLY A 274 -6.67 8.03 -10.77
CA GLY A 274 -7.76 7.72 -11.70
C GLY A 274 -8.95 6.98 -11.08
N THR A 275 -9.15 7.06 -9.76
CA THR A 275 -10.24 6.33 -9.07
C THR A 275 -11.60 7.04 -9.14
N GLY A 276 -11.63 8.34 -9.49
CA GLY A 276 -12.86 9.12 -9.65
C GLY A 276 -13.68 9.35 -8.37
N LYS A 277 -13.12 9.07 -7.19
CA LYS A 277 -13.76 9.15 -5.88
C LYS A 277 -12.95 10.00 -4.91
N ASP A 278 -13.58 10.38 -3.80
CA ASP A 278 -12.92 11.08 -2.69
C ASP A 278 -11.71 10.29 -2.18
N ALA A 279 -10.68 11.02 -1.72
CA ALA A 279 -9.48 10.40 -1.19
C ALA A 279 -9.79 9.68 0.14
N PRO A 280 -9.32 8.44 0.32
CA PRO A 280 -9.62 7.67 1.51
C PRO A 280 -8.95 8.29 2.73
N LYS A 281 -9.56 8.06 3.89
CA LYS A 281 -9.11 8.52 5.22
C LYS A 281 -9.06 7.34 6.18
N GLY A 282 -8.52 7.55 7.37
CA GLY A 282 -8.52 6.55 8.43
C GLY A 282 -7.75 5.28 8.05
N TYR A 283 -8.30 4.12 8.43
CA TYR A 283 -7.75 2.82 8.06
C TYR A 283 -7.90 2.53 6.58
N VAL A 284 -8.98 2.98 5.92
CA VAL A 284 -9.15 2.82 4.46
C VAL A 284 -7.98 3.46 3.70
N ARG A 285 -7.43 4.57 4.21
CA ARG A 285 -6.22 5.19 3.66
C ARG A 285 -4.98 4.31 3.82
N LEU A 286 -4.80 3.69 4.97
CA LEU A 286 -3.64 2.82 5.24
C LEU A 286 -3.71 1.51 4.44
N ASP A 287 -4.92 1.02 4.20
CA ASP A 287 -5.19 -0.20 3.43
C ASP A 287 -4.74 -0.12 1.97
N GLN A 288 -4.61 1.09 1.42
CA GLN A 288 -4.06 1.31 0.08
C GLN A 288 -2.56 0.98 -0.02
N GLY A 289 -1.93 0.64 1.11
CA GLY A 289 -0.51 0.42 1.26
C GLY A 289 0.29 1.72 1.32
N SER A 290 1.57 1.57 1.64
CA SER A 290 2.52 2.68 1.69
C SER A 290 3.50 2.63 0.53
N ASN A 291 3.86 3.79 -0.02
CA ASN A 291 5.02 3.91 -0.91
C ASN A 291 6.30 4.24 -0.10
N PRO A 292 7.50 4.16 -0.71
CA PRO A 292 8.75 4.43 -0.01
C PRO A 292 8.81 5.81 0.66
N SER A 293 8.26 6.84 0.00
CA SER A 293 8.21 8.20 0.54
C SER A 293 7.35 8.28 1.81
N GLY A 294 6.21 7.59 1.84
CA GLY A 294 5.34 7.54 3.02
C GLY A 294 5.99 6.80 4.20
N ARG A 295 6.79 5.77 3.94
CA ARG A 295 7.55 5.06 4.99
C ARG A 295 8.70 5.90 5.52
N ALA A 296 9.43 6.60 4.66
CA ALA A 296 10.43 7.57 5.10
C ALA A 296 9.80 8.70 5.93
N GLU A 297 8.64 9.22 5.52
CA GLU A 297 7.90 10.19 6.33
C GLU A 297 7.56 9.63 7.71
N LEU A 298 7.02 8.40 7.77
CA LEU A 298 6.66 7.75 9.03
C LEU A 298 7.88 7.47 9.92
N LEU A 299 9.03 7.08 9.36
CA LEU A 299 10.29 6.96 10.09
C LEU A 299 10.63 8.29 10.76
N THR A 300 10.56 9.41 10.03
CA THR A 300 10.79 10.73 10.61
C THR A 300 9.77 11.08 11.70
N GLN A 301 8.50 10.74 11.50
CA GLN A 301 7.45 11.00 12.48
C GLN A 301 7.65 10.22 13.78
N LEU A 302 8.11 8.97 13.71
CA LEU A 302 8.32 8.12 14.87
C LEU A 302 9.62 8.43 15.60
N THR A 303 10.70 8.73 14.87
CA THR A 303 12.03 8.88 15.48
C THR A 303 12.44 10.32 15.72
N GLY A 304 11.73 11.29 15.13
CA GLY A 304 12.15 12.69 15.17
C GLY A 304 13.47 12.94 14.45
N ARG A 305 13.80 12.13 13.44
CA ARG A 305 15.08 12.20 12.72
C ARG A 305 14.88 12.19 11.21
N PRO A 306 15.83 12.76 10.43
CA PRO A 306 15.70 12.75 8.98
C PRO A 306 15.69 11.34 8.40
N ALA A 307 14.83 11.09 7.41
CA ALA A 307 14.74 9.81 6.71
C ALA A 307 14.67 10.00 5.20
N LYS A 308 15.31 9.10 4.47
CA LYS A 308 15.43 9.18 3.01
C LYS A 308 15.23 7.82 2.34
N THR A 309 14.74 7.87 1.11
CA THR A 309 14.62 6.73 0.20
C THR A 309 15.82 6.69 -0.75
N TYR A 310 16.37 5.50 -0.96
CA TYR A 310 17.44 5.23 -1.91
C TYR A 310 17.03 4.12 -2.86
N GLU A 311 17.39 4.28 -4.14
CA GLU A 311 17.38 3.18 -5.09
C GLU A 311 18.66 2.36 -4.89
N PHE A 312 18.61 1.04 -5.12
CA PHE A 312 19.83 0.24 -5.08
C PHE A 312 20.78 0.70 -6.18
N PRO A 313 22.10 0.68 -5.92
CA PRO A 313 23.05 0.86 -6.99
C PRO A 313 22.82 -0.22 -8.04
N THR A 314 22.82 0.17 -9.30
CA THR A 314 22.78 -0.73 -10.47
C THR A 314 24.10 -0.71 -11.23
N ASP A 315 24.88 0.36 -11.06
CA ASP A 315 26.16 0.59 -11.74
C ASP A 315 27.34 0.59 -10.78
N TYR A 316 28.54 0.43 -11.35
CA TYR A 316 29.79 0.66 -10.64
C TYR A 316 29.91 2.13 -10.20
N ASP A 317 30.41 2.37 -8.99
CA ASP A 317 30.69 3.73 -8.55
C ASP A 317 31.97 4.30 -9.21
N ARG A 318 32.24 5.58 -8.96
CA ARG A 318 33.43 6.28 -9.48
C ARG A 318 34.76 5.70 -8.99
N ASN A 319 34.74 4.86 -7.95
CA ASN A 319 35.90 4.18 -7.39
C ASN A 319 36.03 2.75 -7.91
N GLY A 320 35.16 2.31 -8.83
CA GLY A 320 35.15 0.97 -9.39
C GLY A 320 34.58 -0.10 -8.46
N ARG A 321 33.84 0.28 -7.42
CA ARG A 321 33.12 -0.69 -6.58
C ARG A 321 31.87 -1.17 -7.31
N ASN A 322 31.65 -2.49 -7.35
CA ASN A 322 30.44 -3.06 -7.93
C ASN A 322 29.19 -2.73 -7.07
N PRO A 323 27.98 -2.84 -7.64
CA PRO A 323 26.72 -2.56 -6.93
C PRO A 323 26.54 -3.30 -5.59
N ASP A 324 26.83 -4.61 -5.56
CA ASP A 324 26.65 -5.42 -4.35
C ASP A 324 27.54 -4.94 -3.20
N GLN A 325 28.80 -4.60 -3.51
CA GLN A 325 29.74 -4.06 -2.53
C GLN A 325 29.27 -2.71 -1.99
N GLN A 326 28.78 -1.83 -2.88
CA GLN A 326 28.21 -0.54 -2.48
C GLN A 326 27.03 -0.73 -1.53
N LEU A 327 26.10 -1.61 -1.88
CA LEU A 327 24.90 -1.90 -1.08
C LEU A 327 25.26 -2.50 0.29
N LEU A 328 26.18 -3.47 0.32
CA LEU A 328 26.63 -4.10 1.56
C LEU A 328 27.36 -3.12 2.48
N ASP A 329 28.20 -2.25 1.93
CA ASP A 329 28.92 -1.24 2.71
C ASP A 329 27.92 -0.22 3.31
N GLU A 330 26.94 0.23 2.51
CA GLU A 330 25.87 1.12 2.96
C GLU A 330 25.05 0.48 4.09
N PHE A 331 24.56 -0.76 3.89
CA PHE A 331 23.79 -1.45 4.93
C PHE A 331 24.55 -1.61 6.23
N ARG A 332 25.82 -2.04 6.16
CA ARG A 332 26.66 -2.17 7.36
C ARG A 332 26.75 -0.85 8.10
N GLN A 333 27.03 0.23 7.37
CA GLN A 333 27.12 1.55 7.99
C GLN A 333 25.82 1.99 8.65
N GLN A 334 24.67 1.81 7.98
CA GLN A 334 23.38 2.22 8.54
C GLN A 334 22.99 1.37 9.77
N LEU A 335 23.27 0.05 9.74
CA LEU A 335 22.98 -0.86 10.84
C LEU A 335 23.93 -0.68 12.04
N ASP A 336 25.20 -0.40 11.79
CA ASP A 336 26.20 -0.07 12.83
C ASP A 336 25.79 1.20 13.60
N ASP A 337 25.18 2.16 12.91
CA ASP A 337 24.62 3.38 13.49
C ASP A 337 23.23 3.15 14.15
N ARG A 338 22.76 1.89 14.22
CA ARG A 338 21.44 1.49 14.75
C ARG A 338 20.28 2.26 14.10
N LYS A 339 20.36 2.47 12.80
CA LYS A 339 19.29 3.13 12.06
C LYS A 339 18.25 2.10 11.62
N PRO A 340 16.95 2.38 11.77
CA PRO A 340 15.92 1.57 11.15
C PRO A 340 16.12 1.56 9.63
N VAL A 341 16.19 0.37 9.04
CA VAL A 341 16.34 0.19 7.61
C VAL A 341 15.17 -0.62 7.06
N LEU A 342 14.50 -0.10 6.04
CA LEU A 342 13.41 -0.78 5.35
C LEU A 342 13.85 -1.15 3.95
N VAL A 343 13.58 -2.40 3.56
CA VAL A 343 13.87 -2.91 2.23
C VAL A 343 12.57 -3.38 1.62
N GLY A 344 12.28 -2.89 0.42
CA GLY A 344 11.10 -3.30 -0.34
C GLY A 344 11.51 -3.76 -1.73
N THR A 345 10.99 -4.90 -2.15
CA THR A 345 11.06 -5.32 -3.55
C THR A 345 9.97 -4.61 -4.33
N ARG A 346 10.29 -4.12 -5.53
CA ARG A 346 9.24 -3.78 -6.49
C ARG A 346 8.64 -5.10 -6.97
N SER A 347 7.31 -5.21 -7.00
CA SER A 347 6.70 -6.30 -7.76
C SER A 347 7.16 -6.14 -9.20
N THR A 348 7.73 -7.19 -9.78
CA THR A 348 8.07 -7.21 -11.21
C THR A 348 6.83 -7.02 -12.08
N GLU A 349 5.60 -7.17 -11.57
CA GLU A 349 4.38 -6.72 -12.26
C GLU A 349 4.34 -5.20 -12.52
N ARG A 350 5.10 -4.41 -11.77
CA ARG A 350 5.21 -2.94 -11.92
C ARG A 350 6.44 -2.52 -12.74
N MET A 351 7.43 -3.40 -12.90
CA MET A 351 8.59 -3.22 -13.78
C MET A 351 8.39 -3.84 -15.17
N MET A 352 7.56 -4.87 -15.30
CA MET A 352 6.98 -5.32 -16.56
C MET A 352 5.89 -4.32 -16.92
N ALA A 353 6.28 -3.25 -17.60
CA ALA A 353 5.37 -2.33 -18.26
C ALA A 353 4.33 -3.12 -19.09
N VAL A 354 3.15 -3.35 -18.51
CA VAL A 354 1.91 -3.84 -19.14
C VAL A 354 2.15 -4.98 -20.15
N THR A 355 2.81 -6.05 -19.70
CA THR A 355 2.87 -7.28 -20.52
C THR A 355 1.79 -8.27 -20.12
N GLU A 356 1.30 -8.26 -18.87
CA GLU A 356 0.24 -9.18 -18.42
C GLU A 356 -0.90 -8.49 -17.63
N ILE A 357 -2.12 -8.98 -17.79
CA ILE A 357 -3.33 -8.57 -17.04
C ILE A 357 -3.95 -9.82 -16.42
N TYR A 358 -4.05 -9.82 -15.10
CA TYR A 358 -4.70 -10.89 -14.32
C TYR A 358 -6.14 -10.50 -13.97
N LEU A 359 -7.09 -11.35 -14.34
CA LEU A 359 -8.52 -11.17 -14.12
C LEU A 359 -9.08 -12.32 -13.30
N LYS A 360 -9.61 -12.01 -12.11
CA LYS A 360 -10.26 -12.98 -11.22
C LYS A 360 -11.76 -13.02 -11.46
N HIS A 361 -12.39 -14.13 -11.09
CA HIS A 361 -13.84 -14.29 -11.13
C HIS A 361 -14.57 -13.12 -10.45
N GLY A 362 -15.50 -12.50 -11.18
CA GLY A 362 -16.33 -11.40 -10.69
C GLY A 362 -15.58 -10.07 -10.48
N ARG A 363 -14.30 -9.96 -10.84
CA ARG A 363 -13.52 -8.72 -10.71
C ARG A 363 -13.25 -8.10 -12.07
N GLN A 364 -13.53 -6.81 -12.15
CA GLN A 364 -13.10 -5.96 -13.26
C GLN A 364 -11.72 -5.36 -12.93
N ARG A 365 -10.84 -5.30 -13.91
CA ARG A 365 -9.53 -4.64 -13.79
C ARG A 365 -9.48 -3.45 -14.72
N ASN A 366 -9.29 -2.26 -14.14
CA ASN A 366 -9.14 -1.02 -14.87
C ASN A 366 -7.66 -0.73 -15.06
N THR A 367 -7.27 -0.43 -16.30
CA THR A 367 -5.90 -0.11 -16.69
C THR A 367 -5.89 1.20 -17.47
N THR A 368 -4.71 1.71 -17.83
CA THR A 368 -4.59 2.90 -18.68
C THR A 368 -5.09 2.69 -20.11
N ILE A 369 -5.20 1.44 -20.58
CA ILE A 369 -5.61 1.10 -21.95
C ILE A 369 -7.07 0.65 -22.07
N GLY A 370 -7.78 0.54 -20.94
CA GLY A 370 -9.15 0.05 -20.91
C GLY A 370 -9.48 -0.73 -19.64
N SER A 371 -10.75 -1.10 -19.55
CA SER A 371 -11.30 -1.93 -18.47
C SER A 371 -11.59 -3.34 -18.97
N PHE A 372 -11.19 -4.33 -18.20
CA PHE A 372 -11.29 -5.75 -18.56
C PHE A 372 -12.11 -6.50 -17.52
N GLY A 373 -13.01 -7.38 -17.96
CA GLY A 373 -13.77 -8.24 -17.08
C GLY A 373 -14.06 -9.58 -17.73
N VAL A 374 -13.90 -10.68 -16.99
CA VAL A 374 -14.27 -12.00 -17.49
C VAL A 374 -15.71 -12.28 -17.14
N ILE A 375 -16.52 -12.53 -18.17
CA ILE A 375 -17.95 -12.81 -18.08
C ILE A 375 -18.17 -14.27 -17.65
N SER A 376 -17.42 -15.21 -18.23
CA SER A 376 -17.49 -16.63 -17.88
C SER A 376 -16.26 -17.40 -18.38
N VAL A 377 -15.90 -18.46 -17.66
CA VAL A 377 -14.95 -19.51 -18.10
C VAL A 377 -15.73 -20.82 -18.22
N ASP A 378 -15.62 -21.49 -19.37
CA ASP A 378 -16.18 -22.83 -19.60
C ASP A 378 -15.03 -23.84 -19.68
N ALA A 379 -14.95 -24.73 -18.70
CA ALA A 379 -13.88 -25.71 -18.53
C ALA A 379 -14.43 -27.13 -18.34
N ARG A 380 -15.57 -27.46 -18.96
CA ARG A 380 -16.16 -28.80 -18.91
C ARG A 380 -15.27 -29.82 -19.62
N GLU A 381 -15.20 -31.05 -19.09
CA GLU A 381 -14.25 -32.11 -19.47
C GLU A 381 -14.26 -32.47 -20.97
N ASP A 382 -15.41 -32.29 -21.65
CA ASP A 382 -15.58 -32.58 -23.08
C ASP A 382 -15.64 -31.33 -23.98
N HIS A 383 -15.33 -30.15 -23.45
CA HIS A 383 -15.36 -28.88 -24.17
C HIS A 383 -13.98 -28.20 -24.16
N PRO A 384 -13.58 -27.53 -25.27
CA PRO A 384 -12.37 -26.73 -25.25
C PRO A 384 -12.53 -25.57 -24.26
N LEU A 385 -11.47 -25.30 -23.49
CA LEU A 385 -11.44 -24.21 -22.53
C LEU A 385 -11.75 -22.87 -23.23
N THR A 386 -12.89 -22.27 -22.87
CA THR A 386 -13.40 -21.07 -23.52
C THR A 386 -13.59 -19.96 -22.49
N VAL A 387 -13.11 -18.75 -22.81
CA VAL A 387 -13.27 -17.56 -21.96
C VAL A 387 -14.13 -16.53 -22.70
N ARG A 388 -15.18 -16.05 -22.04
CA ARG A 388 -15.94 -14.89 -22.48
C ARG A 388 -15.42 -13.66 -21.77
N LEU A 389 -14.83 -12.73 -22.52
CA LEU A 389 -14.15 -11.54 -22.02
C LEU A 389 -14.92 -10.28 -22.47
N GLY A 390 -15.16 -9.36 -21.56
CA GLY A 390 -15.62 -8.00 -21.84
C GLY A 390 -14.43 -7.03 -21.73
N VAL A 391 -14.27 -6.15 -22.72
CA VAL A 391 -13.25 -5.10 -22.76
C VAL A 391 -13.93 -3.78 -23.08
N VAL A 392 -13.73 -2.77 -22.25
CA VAL A 392 -14.25 -1.42 -22.47
C VAL A 392 -13.07 -0.47 -22.67
N THR A 393 -12.98 0.11 -23.86
CA THR A 393 -12.04 1.20 -24.16
C THR A 393 -12.85 2.49 -24.34
N GLU A 394 -13.01 2.97 -25.57
CA GLU A 394 -14.03 3.95 -25.94
C GLU A 394 -15.41 3.27 -26.14
N GLU A 395 -15.38 2.02 -26.61
CA GLU A 395 -16.56 1.17 -26.80
C GLU A 395 -16.43 -0.15 -26.01
N GLU A 396 -17.57 -0.79 -25.71
CA GLU A 396 -17.61 -2.13 -25.11
C GLU A 396 -17.52 -3.20 -26.21
N HIS A 397 -16.49 -4.04 -26.11
CA HIS A 397 -16.30 -5.23 -26.94
C HIS A 397 -16.44 -6.50 -26.11
N ARG A 398 -17.01 -7.54 -26.72
CA ARG A 398 -17.13 -8.88 -26.10
C ARG A 398 -16.47 -9.92 -26.99
N TYR A 399 -15.54 -10.66 -26.39
CA TYR A 399 -14.76 -11.70 -27.04
C TYR A 399 -15.13 -13.07 -26.47
N THR A 400 -15.08 -14.10 -27.32
CA THR A 400 -15.12 -15.51 -26.92
C THR A 400 -13.85 -16.14 -27.47
N ILE A 401 -12.89 -16.42 -26.60
CA ILE A 401 -11.50 -16.71 -26.94
C ILE A 401 -10.97 -17.93 -26.17
N HIS A 402 -10.01 -18.62 -26.74
CA HIS A 402 -9.31 -19.77 -26.18
C HIS A 402 -7.86 -19.40 -25.82
N PRO A 403 -7.19 -20.15 -24.93
CA PRO A 403 -5.77 -19.97 -24.70
C PRO A 403 -4.96 -20.01 -26.01
N GLY A 404 -4.22 -18.95 -26.28
CA GLY A 404 -3.48 -18.71 -27.51
C GLY A 404 -4.13 -17.71 -28.47
N ASP A 405 -5.44 -17.47 -28.38
CA ASP A 405 -6.15 -16.52 -29.26
C ASP A 405 -5.75 -15.08 -28.96
N THR A 406 -5.66 -14.26 -30.01
CA THR A 406 -5.35 -12.83 -29.92
C THR A 406 -6.57 -11.94 -30.20
N PHE A 407 -6.62 -10.77 -29.60
CA PHE A 407 -7.68 -9.77 -29.77
C PHE A 407 -7.14 -8.34 -29.63
N PRO A 408 -7.79 -7.35 -30.27
CA PRO A 408 -7.36 -5.95 -30.19
C PRO A 408 -7.88 -5.23 -28.94
N VAL A 409 -7.08 -4.30 -28.42
CA VAL A 409 -7.45 -3.35 -27.36
C VAL A 409 -6.84 -1.99 -27.71
N GLY A 410 -7.66 -1.07 -28.22
CA GLY A 410 -7.15 0.19 -28.76
C GLY A 410 -6.17 -0.04 -29.91
N ASP A 411 -4.96 0.50 -29.78
CA ASP A 411 -3.85 0.34 -30.73
C ASP A 411 -2.97 -0.90 -30.46
N GLN A 412 -3.35 -1.75 -29.50
CA GLN A 412 -2.54 -2.88 -29.04
C GLN A 412 -3.18 -4.23 -29.37
N THR A 413 -2.32 -5.25 -29.55
CA THR A 413 -2.75 -6.65 -29.68
C THR A 413 -2.47 -7.41 -28.39
N TRP A 414 -3.45 -8.16 -27.92
CA TRP A 414 -3.41 -8.94 -26.69
C TRP A 414 -3.72 -10.40 -26.98
N LYS A 415 -3.25 -11.30 -26.12
CA LYS A 415 -3.47 -12.75 -26.20
C LYS A 415 -4.09 -13.25 -24.91
N LEU A 416 -5.05 -14.16 -24.98
CA LEU A 416 -5.38 -14.98 -23.81
C LEU A 416 -4.24 -15.99 -23.62
N ASP A 417 -3.41 -15.80 -22.60
CA ASP A 417 -2.23 -16.65 -22.40
C ASP A 417 -2.60 -17.97 -21.73
N ARG A 418 -3.22 -17.89 -20.56
CA ARG A 418 -3.60 -19.06 -19.76
C ARG A 418 -4.79 -18.78 -18.86
N VAL A 419 -5.40 -19.85 -18.37
CA VAL A 419 -6.38 -19.81 -17.28
C VAL A 419 -5.89 -20.72 -16.17
N GLU A 420 -5.68 -20.15 -14.99
CA GLU A 420 -5.25 -20.85 -13.79
C GLU A 420 -6.47 -21.36 -13.03
N ASP A 421 -6.42 -22.62 -12.60
CA ASP A 421 -7.51 -23.35 -11.92
C ASP A 421 -8.89 -23.23 -12.61
N PRO A 422 -9.00 -23.57 -13.91
CA PRO A 422 -10.21 -23.27 -14.70
C PRO A 422 -11.48 -24.00 -14.25
N THR A 423 -11.35 -25.06 -13.44
CA THR A 423 -12.46 -25.82 -12.84
C THR A 423 -12.81 -25.36 -11.41
N GLY A 424 -11.95 -24.56 -10.79
CA GLY A 424 -12.15 -24.02 -9.44
C GLY A 424 -13.11 -22.84 -9.39
N ARG A 425 -13.52 -22.47 -8.18
CA ARG A 425 -14.34 -21.24 -7.97
C ARG A 425 -13.51 -19.95 -8.07
N ASP A 426 -12.19 -20.08 -7.96
CA ASP A 426 -11.22 -18.99 -7.87
C ASP A 426 -10.27 -18.98 -9.07
N TRP A 427 -10.79 -19.27 -10.26
CA TRP A 427 -9.98 -19.21 -11.48
C TRP A 427 -9.41 -17.81 -11.73
N THR A 428 -8.26 -17.78 -12.40
CA THR A 428 -7.60 -16.54 -12.84
C THR A 428 -7.30 -16.61 -14.33
N VAL A 429 -7.80 -15.64 -15.09
CA VAL A 429 -7.47 -15.46 -16.51
C VAL A 429 -6.28 -14.53 -16.64
N VAL A 430 -5.28 -14.95 -17.41
CA VAL A 430 -4.08 -14.14 -17.69
C VAL A 430 -4.07 -13.75 -19.16
N LEU A 431 -4.07 -12.44 -19.40
CA LEU A 431 -3.94 -11.86 -20.73
C LEU A 431 -2.53 -11.32 -20.89
N THR A 432 -1.90 -11.50 -22.05
CA THR A 432 -0.54 -11.01 -22.31
C THR A 432 -0.52 -10.13 -23.55
N LYS A 433 0.19 -9.00 -23.53
CA LYS A 433 0.39 -8.15 -24.71
C LYS A 433 1.28 -8.87 -25.72
N VAL A 434 0.90 -8.82 -26.99
CA VAL A 434 1.69 -9.33 -28.12
C VAL A 434 2.49 -8.17 -28.70
N GLU A 435 3.81 -8.32 -28.80
CA GLU A 435 4.72 -7.35 -29.43
C GLU A 435 4.60 -7.33 -30.96
#